data_AF-A0A2A2G7A5-F1
#
_entry.id   AF-A0A2A2G7A5-F1
#
_cell.length_a   1.000
_cell.length_b   1.000
_cell.length_c   1.000
_cell.angle_alpha   90.00
_cell.angle_beta   90.00
_cell.angle_gamma   90.00
#
_symmetry.space_group_name_H-M   'P 1'
#
loop_
_entity.id
_entity.type
_entity.pdbx_description
1 polymer ?
#
loop_
_entity_poly.entity_id
_entity_poly.type
_entity_poly.pdbx_seq_one_letter_code
_entity_poly.pdbx_strand_id
1 'polypeptide(L)'
;MSKRQTYSKQFKLDVIQQSYQRDNIRELADELGIDPGLIYAWRSKYKQQPQQAFPGKGIPSQTPEEKELAELKKELADVRIERDILKKAMGIFTKKNR
;
A
#
# COMPACT_ATOMS: atom_id res chain seq x y z
N MET A 1 13.55 26.09 -4.12
CA MET A 1 12.88 24.82 -3.79
C MET A 1 12.16 24.32 -5.05
N SER A 2 12.67 23.28 -5.72
CA SER A 2 12.00 22.72 -6.91
C SER A 2 10.70 22.03 -6.49
N LYS A 3 9.58 22.37 -7.13
CA LYS A 3 8.27 21.77 -6.87
C LYS A 3 8.31 20.33 -7.36
N ARG A 4 8.22 19.35 -6.46
CA ARG A 4 8.16 17.93 -6.83
C ARG A 4 6.89 17.68 -7.64
N GLN A 5 7.04 17.35 -8.91
CA GLN A 5 5.93 16.93 -9.77
C GLN A 5 5.38 15.59 -9.28
N THR A 6 4.08 15.52 -8.99
CA THR A 6 3.41 14.31 -8.53
C THR A 6 2.53 13.74 -9.64
N TYR A 7 2.75 12.48 -10.01
CA TYR A 7 1.95 11.78 -11.01
C TYR A 7 1.03 10.75 -10.34
N SER A 8 -0.18 10.58 -10.90
CA SER A 8 -1.15 9.60 -10.43
C SER A 8 -0.67 8.16 -10.68
N LYS A 9 -1.25 7.19 -9.96
CA LYS A 9 -0.97 5.75 -10.17
C LYS A 9 -1.25 5.35 -11.62
N GLN A 10 -2.44 5.71 -12.11
CA GLN A 10 -2.88 5.34 -13.45
C GLN A 10 -1.94 5.88 -14.51
N PHE A 11 -1.56 7.16 -14.41
CA PHE A 11 -0.61 7.77 -15.34
C PHE A 11 0.72 7.00 -15.39
N LYS A 12 1.30 6.66 -14.23
CA LYS A 12 2.56 5.91 -14.20
C LYS A 12 2.42 4.53 -14.86
N LEU A 13 1.31 3.83 -14.63
CA LEU A 13 1.05 2.52 -15.22
C LEU A 13 0.89 2.62 -16.74
N ASP A 14 0.13 3.60 -17.23
CA ASP A 14 -0.08 3.81 -18.66
C ASP A 14 1.24 4.14 -19.37
N VAL A 15 2.08 4.99 -18.76
CA VAL A 15 3.42 5.31 -19.27
C VAL A 15 4.33 4.08 -19.28
N ILE A 16 4.30 3.26 -18.23
CA ILE A 16 5.04 2.00 -18.21
C ILE A 16 4.58 1.08 -19.35
N GLN A 17 3.27 0.91 -19.55
CA GLN A 17 2.73 0.06 -20.60
C GLN A 17 3.15 0.55 -22.00
N GLN A 18 3.04 1.86 -22.25
CA GLN A 18 3.49 2.47 -23.50
C GLN A 18 5.00 2.32 -23.71
N SER A 19 5.80 2.41 -22.63
CA SER A 19 7.25 2.25 -22.71
C SER A 19 7.72 0.83 -23.08
N TYR A 20 6.84 -0.18 -23.00
CA TYR A 20 7.13 -1.53 -23.49
C TYR A 20 6.78 -1.73 -24.96
N GLN A 21 5.94 -0.86 -25.53
CA GLN A 21 5.49 -0.93 -26.92
C GLN A 21 6.31 -0.02 -27.86
N ARG A 22 7.15 0.85 -27.29
CA ARG A 22 7.97 1.83 -28.01
C ARG A 22 9.44 1.45 -27.90
N ASP A 23 10.17 1.63 -29.00
CA ASP A 23 11.63 1.41 -29.02
C ASP A 23 12.40 2.61 -28.43
N ASN A 24 11.82 3.82 -28.51
CA ASN A 24 12.44 5.06 -28.05
C ASN A 24 11.73 5.67 -26.83
N ILE A 25 12.33 5.49 -25.66
CA ILE A 25 11.80 6.01 -24.38
C ILE A 25 11.99 7.53 -24.29
N ARG A 26 13.01 8.09 -24.95
CA ARG A 26 13.27 9.53 -24.92
C ARG A 26 12.17 10.31 -25.63
N GLU A 27 11.76 9.83 -26.80
CA GLU A 27 10.64 10.39 -27.56
C GLU A 27 9.34 10.33 -26.76
N LEU A 28 9.03 9.19 -26.13
CA LEU A 28 7.87 9.07 -25.23
C LEU A 28 7.94 10.06 -24.05
N ALA A 29 9.13 10.29 -23.49
CA ALA A 29 9.32 11.23 -22.40
C ALA A 29 9.09 12.68 -22.85
N ASP A 30 9.59 13.03 -24.04
CA ASP A 30 9.42 14.35 -24.66
C ASP A 30 7.94 14.62 -24.98
N GLU A 31 7.21 13.64 -25.55
CA GLU A 31 5.75 13.72 -25.80
C GLU A 31 4.95 13.97 -24.52
N LEU A 32 5.34 13.32 -23.42
CA LEU A 32 4.65 13.41 -22.13
C LEU A 32 5.15 14.58 -21.26
N GLY A 33 6.20 15.28 -21.69
CA GLY A 33 6.84 16.35 -20.92
C GLY A 33 7.43 15.88 -19.58
N ILE A 34 7.91 14.64 -19.52
CA ILE A 34 8.53 14.05 -18.32
C ILE A 34 9.99 13.70 -18.55
N ASP A 35 10.76 13.53 -17.49
CA ASP A 35 12.15 13.10 -17.60
C ASP A 35 12.22 11.61 -18.01
N PRO A 36 13.04 11.22 -19.01
CA PRO A 36 13.18 9.82 -19.41
C PRO A 36 13.61 8.90 -18.24
N GLY A 37 14.43 9.42 -17.31
CA GLY A 37 14.87 8.72 -16.11
C GLY A 37 13.72 8.33 -15.19
N LEU A 38 12.63 9.11 -15.14
CA LEU A 38 11.42 8.73 -14.41
C LEU A 38 10.78 7.47 -14.97
N ILE A 39 10.77 7.31 -16.30
CA ILE A 39 10.18 6.14 -16.97
C ILE A 39 10.98 4.89 -16.61
N TYR A 40 12.32 4.95 -16.66
CA TYR A 40 13.17 3.83 -16.24
C TYR A 40 12.97 3.48 -14.76
N ALA A 41 12.90 4.48 -13.89
CA ALA A 41 12.64 4.28 -12.46
C ALA A 41 11.28 3.61 -12.21
N TRP A 42 10.24 4.02 -12.95
CA TRP A 42 8.92 3.42 -12.86
C TRP A 42 8.90 1.99 -13.38
N ARG A 43 9.55 1.70 -14.52
CA ARG A 43 9.71 0.32 -15.03
C ARG A 43 10.41 -0.58 -14.03
N SER A 44 11.49 -0.12 -13.41
CA SER A 44 12.23 -0.89 -12.40
C SER A 44 11.36 -1.21 -11.19
N LYS A 45 10.65 -0.21 -10.64
CA LYS A 45 9.71 -0.41 -9.53
C LYS A 45 8.57 -1.37 -9.89
N TYR A 46 8.01 -1.21 -11.09
CA TYR A 46 6.95 -2.09 -11.59
C TYR A 46 7.43 -3.53 -11.78
N LYS A 47 8.66 -3.73 -12.26
CA LYS A 47 9.26 -5.07 -12.43
C LYS A 47 9.48 -5.78 -11.09
N GLN A 48 9.88 -5.03 -10.05
CA GLN A 48 10.11 -5.61 -8.73
C GLN A 48 8.80 -5.97 -8.01
N GLN A 49 7.80 -5.09 -8.10
CA GLN A 49 6.53 -5.26 -7.37
C GLN A 49 5.34 -4.69 -8.16
N PRO A 50 4.84 -5.39 -9.18
CA PRO A 50 3.82 -4.85 -10.09
C PRO A 50 2.50 -4.50 -9.37
N GLN A 51 2.11 -5.28 -8.35
CA GLN A 51 0.89 -5.04 -7.58
C GLN A 51 1.01 -3.87 -6.58
N GLN A 52 2.24 -3.53 -6.15
CA GLN A 52 2.49 -2.57 -5.06
C GLN A 52 3.30 -1.34 -5.49
N ALA A 53 3.72 -1.25 -6.75
CA ALA A 53 4.64 -0.22 -7.23
C ALA A 53 4.15 1.21 -6.98
N PHE A 54 2.82 1.42 -6.93
CA PHE A 54 2.21 2.74 -6.79
C PHE A 54 0.93 2.68 -5.93
N PRO A 55 1.00 2.57 -4.59
CA PRO A 55 -0.20 2.46 -3.74
C PRO A 55 -0.99 3.77 -3.62
N GLY A 56 -0.48 4.89 -4.12
CA GLY A 56 -1.04 6.22 -3.85
C GLY A 56 -0.50 6.82 -2.55
N LYS A 57 -0.82 8.09 -2.26
CA LYS A 57 -0.41 8.75 -1.02
C LYS A 57 -1.23 8.19 0.15
N GLY A 58 -0.57 7.68 1.18
CA GLY A 58 -1.19 7.30 2.45
C GLY A 58 -1.67 5.85 2.57
N ILE A 59 -1.53 5.04 1.51
CA ILE A 59 -1.82 3.60 1.57
C ILE A 59 -0.48 2.89 1.74
N PRO A 60 -0.22 2.19 2.86
CA PRO A 60 1.00 1.41 3.00
C PRO A 60 1.02 0.33 1.91
N SER A 61 2.18 0.15 1.26
CA SER A 61 2.44 -0.99 0.38
C SER A 61 2.46 -2.26 1.24
N GLN A 62 1.29 -2.75 1.63
CA GLN A 62 1.20 -4.00 2.36
C GLN A 62 1.18 -5.15 1.38
N THR A 63 2.05 -6.13 1.60
CA THR A 63 1.92 -7.43 0.94
C THR A 63 0.57 -8.06 1.34
N PRO A 64 0.03 -9.01 0.55
CA PRO A 64 -1.15 -9.77 0.96
C PRO A 64 -0.97 -10.38 2.37
N GLU A 65 0.22 -10.90 2.65
CA GLU A 65 0.62 -11.45 3.95
C GLU A 65 0.60 -10.38 5.07
N GLU A 66 1.07 -9.16 4.80
CA GLU A 66 1.03 -8.07 5.78
C GLU A 66 -0.41 -7.60 6.05
N LYS A 67 -1.28 -7.66 5.05
CA LYS A 67 -2.71 -7.36 5.21
C LYS A 67 -3.39 -8.43 6.06
N GLU A 68 -3.16 -9.71 5.76
CA GLU A 68 -3.66 -10.83 6.57
C GLU A 68 -3.13 -10.72 8.01
N LEU A 69 -1.86 -10.42 8.20
CA LEU A 69 -1.26 -10.23 9.52
C LEU A 69 -1.92 -9.06 10.28
N ALA A 70 -2.27 -7.97 9.59
CA ALA A 70 -2.96 -6.85 10.20
C ALA A 70 -4.39 -7.20 10.61
N GLU A 71 -5.11 -7.96 9.78
CA GLU A 71 -6.46 -8.46 10.07
C GLU A 71 -6.43 -9.43 11.27
N LEU A 72 -5.52 -10.41 11.27
CA LEU A 72 -5.28 -11.35 12.38
C LEU A 72 -4.96 -10.64 13.69
N LYS A 73 -4.09 -9.61 13.65
CA LYS A 73 -3.76 -8.82 14.85
C LYS A 73 -4.96 -8.07 15.40
N LYS A 74 -5.82 -7.56 14.52
CA LYS A 74 -7.06 -6.88 14.92
C LYS A 74 -8.04 -7.85 15.57
N GLU A 75 -8.29 -9.00 14.95
CA GLU A 75 -9.17 -10.03 15.51
C GLU A 75 -8.67 -10.52 16.87
N LEU A 76 -7.37 -10.77 17.01
CA LEU A 76 -6.77 -11.17 18.28
C LEU A 76 -6.97 -10.09 19.36
N ALA A 77 -6.84 -8.81 19.01
CA ALA A 77 -7.10 -7.71 19.94
C ALA A 77 -8.57 -7.66 20.38
N ASP A 78 -9.51 -7.81 19.45
CA ASP A 78 -10.95 -7.81 19.73
C ASP A 78 -11.33 -8.97 20.66
N VAL A 79 -10.87 -10.20 20.35
CA VAL A 79 -11.09 -11.38 21.19
C VAL A 79 -10.47 -11.22 22.58
N ARG A 80 -9.29 -10.59 22.70
CA ARG A 80 -8.67 -10.30 24.00
C ARG A 80 -9.50 -9.34 24.83
N ILE A 81 -10.06 -8.30 24.20
CA ILE A 81 -10.92 -7.32 24.85
C ILE A 81 -12.20 -8.01 25.35
N GLU A 82 -12.86 -8.81 24.51
CA GLU A 82 -14.07 -9.56 24.88
C GLU A 82 -13.80 -10.48 26.07
N ARG A 83 -12.72 -11.26 26.03
CA ARG A 83 -12.29 -12.11 27.14
C ARG A 83 -12.07 -11.32 28.42
N ASP A 84 -11.44 -10.16 28.34
CA ASP A 84 -11.14 -9.33 29.50
C ASP A 84 -12.40 -8.70 30.10
N ILE A 85 -13.37 -8.32 29.26
CA ILE A 85 -14.69 -7.88 29.70
C ILE A 85 -15.41 -9.02 30.43
N LEU A 86 -15.45 -10.22 29.84
CA LEU A 86 -16.08 -11.40 30.45
C LEU A 86 -15.43 -11.78 31.79
N LYS A 87 -14.09 -11.78 31.86
CA LYS A 87 -13.36 -12.02 33.11
C LYS A 87 -13.69 -10.98 34.19
N LYS A 88 -13.74 -9.70 33.83
CA LYS A 88 -14.14 -8.62 34.75
C LYS A 88 -15.57 -8.82 35.24
N ALA A 89 -16.50 -9.16 34.35
CA ALA A 89 -17.89 -9.43 34.71
C ALA A 89 -18.00 -10.61 35.69
N MET A 90 -17.37 -11.75 35.39
CA MET A 90 -17.35 -12.90 36.30
C MET A 90 -16.75 -12.57 37.68
N GLY A 91 -15.68 -11.75 37.72
CA GLY A 91 -15.10 -11.28 38.97
C GLY A 91 -16.05 -10.43 39.81
N ILE A 92 -16.95 -9.69 39.18
CA ILE A 92 -18.00 -8.91 39.86
C ILE A 92 -19.09 -9.84 40.39
N PHE A 93 -19.59 -10.78 39.57
CA PHE A 93 -20.65 -11.71 39.98
C PHE A 93 -20.22 -12.63 41.12
N THR A 94 -18.98 -13.12 41.11
CA THR A 94 -18.44 -13.98 42.17
C THR A 94 -18.17 -13.26 43.48
N LYS A 95 -17.80 -11.96 43.44
CA LYS A 95 -17.63 -11.13 44.66
C LYS A 95 -18.96 -10.70 45.30
N LYS A 96 -20.05 -10.60 44.54
CA LYS A 96 -21.37 -10.18 45.05
C LYS A 96 -22.13 -11.29 45.80
N ASN A 97 -21.72 -12.55 45.67
CA ASN A 97 -22.34 -13.71 46.32
C ASN A 97 -21.60 -14.17 47.60
N ARG A 98 -20.89 -13.25 48.28
CA ARG A 98 -20.32 -13.46 49.62
C ARG A 98 -20.85 -12.40 50.58
#